data_AF-A0A5K0XXM5-F1
#
_entry.id   AF-A0A5K0XXM5-F1
#
_cell.length_a   1.000
_cell.length_b   1.000
_cell.length_c   1.000
_cell.angle_alpha   90.00
_cell.angle_beta   90.00
_cell.angle_gamma   90.00
#
_symmetry.space_group_name_H-M   'P 1'
#
loop_
_entity.id
_entity.type
_entity.pdbx_description
1 polymer ?
#
loop_
_entity_poly.entity_id
_entity_poly.type
_entity_poly.pdbx_seq_one_letter_code
_entity_poly.pdbx_strand_id
1 'polypeptide(L)' 'VWQPYNNKKFETLSYLPPLSLEELAKEVDYLLKNKWIPCLEFSD' A
#
# COMPACT_ATOMS: atom_id res chain seq x y z
N VAL A 1 -24.52 -0.57 4.24
CA VAL A 1 -24.14 -1.73 5.08
C VAL A 1 -22.75 -2.17 4.64
N TRP A 2 -21.80 -2.35 5.56
CA TRP A 2 -20.44 -2.82 5.25
C TRP A 2 -20.47 -4.26 4.73
N GLN A 3 -19.60 -4.64 3.78
CA GLN A 3 -19.51 -6.02 3.29
C GLN A 3 -18.63 -6.87 4.22
N PRO A 4 -19.19 -7.85 4.94
CA PRO A 4 -18.44 -8.64 5.91
C PRO A 4 -17.71 -9.84 5.29
N TYR A 5 -18.08 -10.25 4.07
CA TYR A 5 -17.49 -11.38 3.37
C TYR A 5 -16.60 -10.88 2.22
N ASN A 6 -15.49 -11.57 1.97
CA ASN A 6 -14.55 -11.28 0.88
C ASN A 6 -14.00 -9.83 0.82
N ASN A 7 -13.96 -9.14 1.96
CA ASN A 7 -13.46 -7.77 2.07
C ASN A 7 -12.15 -7.74 2.89
N LYS A 8 -11.20 -8.62 2.52
CA LYS A 8 -9.89 -8.72 3.17
C LYS A 8 -9.09 -7.42 3.00
N LYS A 9 -8.23 -7.14 3.96
CA LYS A 9 -7.40 -5.94 4.06
C LYS A 9 -5.95 -6.32 4.29
N PHE A 10 -5.04 -5.46 3.86
CA PHE A 10 -3.59 -5.65 3.88
C PHE A 10 -2.94 -4.45 4.57
N GLU A 11 -3.36 -4.21 5.82
CA GLU A 11 -2.85 -3.14 6.68
C GLU A 11 -2.94 -1.73 6.04
N THR A 12 -1.94 -0.88 6.29
CA THR A 12 -1.88 0.51 5.89
C THR A 12 -2.18 0.70 4.40
N LEU A 13 -3.01 1.70 4.07
CA LEU A 13 -3.50 2.05 2.72
C LEU A 13 -4.55 1.10 2.11
N SER A 14 -4.79 -0.11 2.65
CA SER A 14 -5.70 -1.10 2.03
C SER A 14 -7.21 -0.77 2.07
N TYR A 15 -7.59 0.32 2.73
CA TYR A 15 -8.96 0.86 2.73
C TYR A 15 -9.19 1.94 1.66
N LEU A 16 -8.12 2.43 1.03
CA LEU A 16 -8.17 3.40 -0.05
C LEU A 16 -8.43 2.71 -1.41
N PRO A 17 -8.78 3.45 -2.47
CA PRO A 17 -8.72 2.93 -3.82
C PRO A 17 -7.33 2.37 -4.18
N PRO A 18 -7.21 1.44 -5.14
CA PRO A 18 -5.92 0.97 -5.62
C PRO A 18 -5.06 2.14 -6.10
N LEU A 19 -3.84 2.23 -5.60
CA LEU A 19 -2.91 3.28 -5.99
C LEU A 19 -2.56 3.15 -7.47
N SER A 20 -2.62 4.26 -8.19
CA SER A 20 -2.02 4.39 -9.51
C SER A 20 -0.50 4.27 -9.43
N LEU A 21 0.15 4.08 -10.59
CA LEU A 21 1.61 4.03 -10.66
C LEU A 21 2.26 5.33 -10.14
N GLU A 22 1.63 6.48 -10.37
CA GLU A 22 2.11 7.78 -9.88
C GLU A 22 2.00 7.89 -8.36
N GLU A 23 0.89 7.44 -7.78
CA GLU A 23 0.70 7.44 -6.32
C GLU A 23 1.66 6.46 -5.64
N LEU A 24 1.85 5.25 -6.21
CA LEU A 24 2.82 4.28 -5.69
C LEU A 24 4.25 4.83 -5.72
N ALA A 25 4.62 5.56 -6.79
CA ALA A 25 5.92 6.22 -6.87
C ALA A 25 6.09 7.30 -5.77
N LYS A 26 5.05 8.06 -5.43
CA LYS A 26 5.09 9.04 -4.34
C LYS A 26 5.32 8.40 -2.97
N GLU A 27 4.76 7.22 -2.72
CA GLU A 27 5.02 6.47 -1.49
C GLU A 27 6.48 5.99 -1.42
N VAL A 28 7.04 5.51 -2.53
CA VAL A 28 8.48 5.15 -2.60
C VAL A 28 9.35 6.38 -2.37
N ASP A 29 9.03 7.51 -3.01
CA ASP A 29 9.73 8.78 -2.82
C ASP A 29 9.68 9.25 -1.36
N TYR A 30 8.56 9.04 -0.67
CA TYR A 30 8.43 9.35 0.75
C TYR A 30 9.43 8.54 1.59
N LEU A 31 9.58 7.23 1.36
CA LEU A 31 10.59 6.41 2.04
C LEU A 31 12.01 6.95 1.80
N LEU A 32 12.34 7.26 0.54
CA LEU A 32 13.67 7.75 0.16
C LEU A 32 13.99 9.13 0.76
N LYS A 33 13.01 10.03 0.84
CA LYS A 33 13.16 11.34 1.50
C LYS A 33 13.50 11.21 2.98
N ASN A 34 12.94 10.20 3.64
CA ASN A 34 13.20 9.89 5.06
C ASN A 34 14.49 9.06 5.28
N LYS A 35 15.26 8.76 4.23
CA LYS A 35 16.47 7.92 4.29
C LYS A 35 16.20 6.49 4.74
N TRP A 36 15.00 5.97 4.46
CA TRP A 36 14.67 4.57 4.69
C TRP A 36 14.98 3.73 3.45
N ILE A 37 15.38 2.46 3.67
CA ILE A 37 15.70 1.52 2.59
C ILE A 37 14.44 0.71 2.27
N PRO A 38 13.88 0.83 1.05
CA PRO A 38 12.69 0.07 0.67
C PRO A 38 13.03 -1.42 0.46
N CYS A 39 12.05 -2.29 0.71
CA CYS A 39 12.12 -3.74 0.49
C CYS A 39 10.81 -4.23 -0.14
N LEU A 40 10.88 -5.34 -0.89
CA LEU A 40 9.72 -6.04 -1.45
C LEU A 40 9.58 -7.41 -0.80
N GLU A 41 8.35 -7.77 -0.44
CA GLU A 41 7.99 -9.04 0.20
C GLU A 41 6.73 -9.61 -0.47
N PHE A 42 6.56 -10.93 -0.48
CA PHE A 42 5.43 -11.62 -1.08
C PHE A 42 5.10 -12.94 -0.34
N SER A 43 3.83 -13.36 -0.37
CA SER A 43 3.30 -14.63 0.16
C SER A 43 2.19 -15.14 -0.74
N ASP A 44 2.03 -16.47 -0.79
CA ASP A 44 0.91 -17.16 -1.45
C ASP A 44 -0.44 -16.92 -0.74
#